data_AF-A0A661RPR6-F1
#
_entry.id   AF-A0A661RPR6-F1
#
_cell.length_a   1.000
_cell.length_b   1.000
_cell.length_c   1.000
_cell.angle_alpha   90.00
_cell.angle_beta   90.00
_cell.angle_gamma   90.00
#
_symmetry.space_group_name_H-M   'P 1'
#
loop_
_entity.id
_entity.type
_entity.pdbx_description
1 polymer ?
#
loop_
_entity_poly.entity_id
_entity_poly.type
_entity_poly.pdbx_seq_one_letter_code
_entity_poly.pdbx_strand_id
1 'polypeptide(L)'
;TMGNMDTDQNYGGTSELSGWSISSVTDAQNALNSIDAAIAYVAEKRGDLGAIQNRLGYAAANLATTIENTQAAESTIRDVDMAAEMTSFTKNQILLQAGTAMLAQANMAPQQVLALFG
;
A
#
# COMPACT_ATOMS: atom_id res chain seq x y z
N THR A 1 31.93 -28.40 -32.42
CA THR A 1 33.11 -28.08 -31.59
C THR A 1 32.92 -26.70 -31.01
N MET A 2 32.39 -26.63 -29.77
CA MET A 2 32.60 -25.44 -28.94
C MET A 2 34.11 -25.28 -28.76
N GLY A 3 34.66 -24.13 -29.14
CA GLY A 3 36.10 -23.93 -29.12
C GLY A 3 36.49 -22.54 -29.61
N ASN A 4 36.03 -21.52 -28.89
CA ASN A 4 36.80 -20.32 -28.50
C ASN A 4 35.83 -19.33 -27.85
N MET A 5 35.51 -19.61 -26.59
CA MET A 5 35.05 -18.60 -25.65
C MET A 5 36.22 -18.39 -24.69
N ASP A 6 37.31 -17.83 -25.23
CA ASP A 6 38.50 -17.46 -24.47
C ASP A 6 38.19 -16.12 -23.78
N THR A 7 37.56 -16.25 -22.60
CA THR A 7 37.97 -15.66 -21.32
C THR A 7 38.62 -14.28 -21.19
N ASP A 8 38.53 -13.34 -22.14
CA ASP A 8 39.00 -11.95 -21.92
C ASP A 8 37.88 -11.00 -21.45
N GLN A 9 37.02 -11.51 -20.58
CA GLN A 9 36.14 -10.66 -19.78
C GLN A 9 36.92 -10.19 -18.55
N ASN A 10 37.67 -9.10 -18.74
CA ASN A 10 38.19 -8.27 -17.66
C ASN A 10 37.02 -7.55 -16.95
N TYR A 11 36.27 -8.31 -16.16
CA TYR A 11 35.32 -7.80 -15.19
C TYR A 11 36.09 -7.25 -13.99
N GLY A 12 36.39 -5.96 -14.01
CA GLY A 12 36.68 -5.11 -12.85
C GLY A 12 37.51 -5.74 -11.73
N GLY A 13 38.83 -5.63 -11.81
CA GLY A 13 39.72 -5.98 -10.71
C GLY A 13 41.09 -5.32 -10.83
N THR A 14 41.26 -4.16 -10.18
CA THR A 14 42.56 -3.59 -9.77
C THR A 14 43.69 -3.63 -10.81
N SER A 15 43.55 -2.91 -11.93
CA SER A 15 44.73 -2.28 -12.51
C SER A 15 44.90 -0.96 -11.79
N GLU A 16 45.90 -0.93 -10.93
CA GLU A 16 46.43 0.21 -10.19
C GLU A 16 46.13 1.58 -10.83
N LEU A 17 45.82 2.57 -9.99
CA LEU A 17 45.80 4.01 -10.33
C LEU A 17 47.16 4.52 -10.88
N SER A 18 48.16 3.65 -11.05
CA SER A 18 49.44 3.87 -11.71
C SER A 18 49.41 3.63 -13.24
N GLY A 19 48.34 3.03 -13.79
CA GLY A 19 48.33 2.52 -15.18
C GLY A 19 47.84 3.49 -16.27
N TRP A 20 47.33 4.66 -15.91
CA TRP A 20 46.79 5.63 -16.87
C TRP A 20 47.87 6.66 -17.21
N SER A 21 48.82 6.26 -18.03
CA SER A 21 49.83 7.15 -18.60
C SER A 21 49.20 7.99 -19.70
N ILE A 22 49.40 9.31 -19.69
CA ILE A 22 49.08 10.20 -20.83
C ILE A 22 50.35 10.48 -21.67
N SER A 23 51.45 9.79 -21.34
CA SER A 23 52.79 10.12 -21.79
C SER A 23 53.02 9.83 -23.27
N SER A 24 52.18 8.97 -23.88
CA SER A 24 52.15 8.70 -25.31
C SER A 24 50.74 8.84 -25.87
N VAL A 25 50.63 9.10 -27.17
CA VAL A 25 49.34 9.22 -27.88
C VAL A 25 48.50 7.94 -27.73
N THR A 26 49.16 6.78 -27.77
CA THR A 26 48.52 5.46 -27.61
C THR A 26 47.99 5.26 -26.19
N ASP A 27 48.77 5.61 -25.17
CA ASP A 27 48.33 5.45 -23.77
C ASP A 27 47.18 6.41 -23.45
N ALA A 28 47.22 7.62 -24.00
CA ALA A 28 46.12 8.58 -23.89
C ALA A 28 44.82 8.06 -24.53
N GLN A 29 44.91 7.40 -25.69
CA GLN A 29 43.74 6.79 -26.35
C GLN A 29 43.18 5.61 -25.54
N ASN A 30 44.03 4.78 -24.94
CA ASN A 30 43.60 3.68 -24.08
C ASN A 30 42.92 4.17 -22.78
N ALA A 31 43.45 5.25 -22.19
CA ALA A 31 42.84 5.90 -21.03
C ALA A 31 41.46 6.47 -21.39
N LEU A 32 41.32 7.14 -22.53
CA LEU A 32 40.03 7.65 -23.01
C LEU A 32 39.00 6.53 -23.22
N ASN A 33 39.40 5.42 -23.86
CA ASN A 33 38.51 4.27 -24.04
C ASN A 33 38.04 3.69 -22.70
N SER A 34 38.92 3.64 -21.69
CA SER A 34 38.58 3.16 -20.35
C SER A 34 37.62 4.10 -19.63
N ILE A 35 37.79 5.42 -19.80
CA ILE A 35 36.84 6.44 -19.30
C ILE A 35 35.49 6.27 -19.97
N ASP A 36 35.45 6.13 -21.30
CA ASP A 36 34.19 5.99 -22.04
C ASP A 36 33.44 4.73 -21.61
N ALA A 37 34.15 3.61 -21.41
CA ALA A 37 33.56 2.39 -20.86
C ALA A 37 33.01 2.60 -19.43
N ALA A 38 33.75 3.29 -18.57
CA ALA A 38 33.29 3.61 -17.22
C ALA A 38 32.06 4.56 -17.23
N ILE A 39 32.04 5.55 -18.12
CA ILE A 39 30.90 6.46 -18.30
C ILE A 39 29.67 5.69 -18.80
N ALA A 40 29.85 4.81 -19.78
CA ALA A 40 28.77 3.97 -20.31
C ALA A 40 28.18 3.08 -19.21
N TYR A 41 29.03 2.44 -18.40
CA TYR A 41 28.59 1.63 -17.27
C TYR A 41 27.79 2.44 -16.23
N VAL A 42 28.28 3.62 -15.84
CA VAL A 42 27.57 4.50 -14.90
C VAL A 42 26.27 5.03 -15.51
N ALA A 43 26.22 5.30 -16.82
CA ALA A 43 25.00 5.69 -17.52
C ALA A 43 23.96 4.55 -17.52
N GLU A 44 24.38 3.32 -17.78
CA GLU A 44 23.52 2.13 -17.71
C GLU A 44 22.92 1.96 -16.31
N LYS A 45 23.76 1.99 -15.26
CA LYS A 45 23.26 1.88 -13.88
C LYS A 45 22.32 3.01 -13.48
N ARG A 46 22.55 4.24 -13.96
CA ARG A 46 21.61 5.35 -13.75
C ARG A 46 20.28 5.12 -14.49
N GLY A 47 20.32 4.54 -15.68
CA GLY A 47 19.13 4.12 -16.41
C GLY A 47 18.31 3.09 -15.65
N ASP A 48 18.96 2.05 -15.13
CA ASP A 48 18.32 1.01 -14.30
C ASP A 48 17.67 1.61 -13.04
N LEU A 49 18.38 2.50 -12.35
CA LEU A 49 17.83 3.21 -11.19
C LEU A 49 16.63 4.09 -11.56
N GLY A 50 16.66 4.77 -12.70
CA GLY A 50 15.53 5.52 -13.22
C GLY A 50 14.32 4.63 -13.52
N ALA A 51 14.52 3.44 -14.09
CA ALA A 51 13.45 2.48 -14.32
C ALA A 51 12.86 1.96 -12.99
N ILE A 52 13.70 1.66 -12.00
CA ILE A 52 13.26 1.26 -10.66
C ILE A 52 12.47 2.39 -9.99
N GLN A 53 12.93 3.64 -10.07
CA GLN A 53 12.21 4.80 -9.53
C GLN A 53 10.82 4.95 -10.16
N ASN A 54 10.70 4.80 -11.48
CA ASN A 54 9.40 4.84 -12.16
C ASN A 54 8.47 3.72 -11.67
N ARG A 55 8.99 2.49 -11.52
CA ARG A 55 8.23 1.36 -10.97
C ARG A 55 7.78 1.60 -9.54
N LEU A 56 8.67 2.13 -8.68
CA LEU A 56 8.35 2.47 -7.30
C LEU A 56 7.31 3.58 -7.22
N GLY A 57 7.41 4.61 -8.08
CA GLY A 57 6.41 5.66 -8.19
C GLY A 57 5.03 5.12 -8.59
N TYR A 58 4.98 4.22 -9.58
CA TYR A 58 3.73 3.58 -10.01
C TYR A 58 3.15 2.68 -8.92
N ALA A 59 4.00 1.88 -8.25
CA ALA A 59 3.59 1.03 -7.14
C ALA A 59 3.06 1.84 -5.96
N ALA A 60 3.71 2.96 -5.62
CA ALA A 60 3.28 3.86 -4.57
C ALA A 60 1.92 4.52 -4.89
N ALA A 61 1.73 4.99 -6.12
CA ALA A 61 0.46 5.56 -6.56
C ALA A 61 -0.68 4.52 -6.48
N ASN A 62 -0.46 3.31 -6.99
CA ASN A 62 -1.44 2.23 -6.91
C ASN A 62 -1.75 1.82 -5.46
N LEU A 63 -0.73 1.77 -4.60
CA LEU A 63 -0.90 1.49 -3.17
C LEU A 63 -1.73 2.57 -2.48
N ALA A 64 -1.50 3.85 -2.78
CA ALA A 64 -2.29 4.95 -2.23
C ALA A 64 -3.78 4.82 -2.59
N THR A 65 -4.10 4.51 -3.86
CA THR A 65 -5.48 4.24 -4.29
C THR A 65 -6.07 3.00 -3.60
N THR A 66 -5.28 1.95 -3.43
CA THR A 66 -5.72 0.74 -2.71
C THR A 66 -6.05 1.07 -1.25
N ILE A 67 -5.20 1.85 -0.59
CA ILE A 67 -5.39 2.30 0.79
C ILE A 67 -6.69 3.12 0.91
N GLU A 68 -6.92 4.06 0.00
CA GLU A 68 -8.15 4.86 -0.03
C GLU A 68 -9.40 3.98 -0.16
N ASN A 69 -9.38 3.03 -1.10
CA ASN A 69 -10.48 2.09 -1.30
C ASN A 69 -10.72 1.21 -0.06
N THR A 70 -9.66 0.70 0.57
CA THR A 70 -9.77 -0.11 1.79
C THR A 70 -10.27 0.70 2.97
N GLN A 71 -9.80 1.93 3.16
CA GLN A 71 -10.30 2.82 4.23
C GLN A 71 -11.77 3.18 4.02
N ALA A 72 -12.18 3.46 2.79
CA ALA A 72 -13.59 3.74 2.48
C ALA A 72 -14.49 2.50 2.75
N ALA A 73 -14.03 1.32 2.38
CA ALA A 73 -14.71 0.07 2.69
C ALA A 73 -14.79 -0.17 4.21
N GLU A 74 -13.70 0.07 4.94
CA GLU A 74 -13.67 -0.06 6.40
C GLU A 74 -14.61 0.94 7.08
N SER A 75 -14.62 2.21 6.65
CA SER A 75 -15.57 3.21 7.15
C SER A 75 -17.01 2.77 6.93
N THR A 76 -17.32 2.27 5.73
CA THR A 76 -18.66 1.77 5.40
C THR A 76 -19.06 0.61 6.30
N ILE A 77 -18.16 -0.34 6.55
CA ILE A 77 -18.42 -1.48 7.44
C ILE A 77 -18.66 -0.99 8.88
N ARG A 78 -17.79 -0.12 9.41
CA ARG A 78 -17.94 0.43 10.76
C ARG A 78 -19.24 1.22 10.92
N ASP A 79 -19.62 2.01 9.92
CA ASP A 79 -20.85 2.78 9.94
C ASP A 79 -22.10 1.89 9.85
N VAL A 80 -22.06 0.82 9.04
CA VAL A 80 -23.14 -0.18 8.96
C VAL A 80 -23.29 -0.93 10.29
N ASP A 81 -22.19 -1.35 10.91
CA ASP A 81 -22.21 -2.04 12.19
C ASP A 81 -22.71 -1.12 13.32
N MET A 82 -22.28 0.15 13.33
CA MET A 82 -22.79 1.15 14.26
C MET A 82 -24.28 1.42 14.06
N ALA A 83 -24.75 1.54 12.81
CA ALA A 83 -26.15 1.74 12.51
C ALA A 83 -27.02 0.54 12.95
N ALA A 84 -26.53 -0.68 12.77
CA ALA A 84 -27.20 -1.89 13.24
C ALA A 84 -27.33 -1.92 14.77
N GLU A 85 -26.25 -1.60 15.49
CA GLU A 85 -26.26 -1.54 16.95
C GLU A 85 -27.17 -0.41 17.48
N MET A 86 -27.12 0.77 16.87
CA MET A 86 -28.00 1.90 17.23
C MET A 86 -29.48 1.58 16.97
N THR A 87 -29.79 0.84 15.91
CA THR A 87 -31.14 0.36 15.62
C THR A 87 -31.59 -0.65 16.66
N SER A 88 -30.73 -1.60 17.04
CA SER A 88 -30.99 -2.59 18.09
C SER A 88 -31.21 -1.91 19.45
N PHE A 89 -30.33 -0.99 19.84
CA PHE A 89 -30.44 -0.19 21.06
C PHE A 89 -31.74 0.60 21.09
N THR A 90 -32.08 1.30 20.00
CA THR A 90 -33.33 2.07 19.89
C THR A 90 -34.56 1.16 19.98
N LYS A 91 -34.55 0.00 19.29
CA LYS A 91 -35.62 -1.00 19.37
C LYS A 91 -35.81 -1.50 20.80
N ASN A 92 -34.72 -1.78 21.50
CA ASN A 92 -34.77 -2.22 22.90
C ASN A 92 -35.31 -1.11 23.81
N GLN A 93 -34.89 0.15 23.59
CA GLN A 93 -35.40 1.29 24.34
C GLN A 93 -36.91 1.51 24.12
N ILE A 94 -37.38 1.37 22.87
CA ILE A 94 -38.81 1.42 22.54
C ILE A 94 -39.55 0.25 23.19
N LEU A 95 -38.99 -0.97 23.17
CA LEU A 95 -39.62 -2.13 23.82
C LEU A 95 -39.72 -1.95 25.35
N LEU A 96 -38.72 -1.34 25.99
CA LEU A 96 -38.79 -1.04 27.42
C LEU A 96 -39.87 0.01 27.73
N GLN A 97 -39.96 1.08 26.94
CA GLN A 97 -41.00 2.10 27.09
C GLN A 97 -42.40 1.57 26.74
N ALA A 98 -42.52 0.75 25.71
CA ALA A 98 -43.76 0.08 25.34
C ALA A 98 -44.16 -0.95 26.39
N GLY A 99 -43.20 -1.70 26.95
CA GLY A 99 -43.44 -2.67 28.02
C GLY A 99 -43.98 -2.02 29.29
N THR A 100 -43.44 -0.88 29.71
CA THR A 100 -43.96 -0.13 30.87
C THR A 100 -45.33 0.48 30.58
N ALA A 101 -45.56 1.05 29.40
CA ALA A 101 -46.86 1.58 29.00
C ALA A 101 -47.93 0.47 28.83
N MET A 102 -47.55 -0.68 28.28
CA MET A 102 -48.41 -1.87 28.12
C MET A 102 -48.74 -2.51 29.47
N LEU A 103 -47.78 -2.57 30.40
CA LEU A 103 -48.05 -3.01 31.78
C LEU A 103 -49.00 -2.06 32.50
N ALA A 104 -48.84 -0.74 32.32
CA ALA A 104 -49.76 0.24 32.89
C ALA A 104 -51.18 0.09 32.30
N GLN A 105 -51.30 -0.06 30.98
CA GLN A 105 -52.57 -0.29 30.29
C GLN A 105 -53.23 -1.63 30.69
N ALA A 106 -52.44 -2.70 30.80
CA ALA A 106 -52.92 -4.01 31.23
C ALA A 106 -53.38 -4.03 32.69
N ASN A 107 -52.80 -3.19 33.57
CA ASN A 107 -53.27 -3.02 34.95
C ASN A 107 -54.53 -2.15 35.06
N MET A 108 -54.76 -1.22 34.13
CA MET A 108 -55.99 -0.39 34.10
C MET A 108 -57.18 -1.11 33.45
N ALA A 109 -56.94 -2.05 32.54
CA ALA A 109 -58.00 -2.84 31.89
C ALA A 109 -58.92 -3.60 32.89
N PRO A 110 -58.42 -4.33 33.91
CA PRO A 110 -59.29 -5.03 34.86
C PRO A 110 -60.07 -4.07 35.79
N GLN A 111 -59.55 -2.88 36.10
CA GLN A 111 -60.29 -1.89 36.91
C GLN A 111 -61.49 -1.30 36.17
N GLN A 112 -61.38 -1.10 34.85
CA GLN A 112 -62.51 -0.64 34.03
C GLN A 112 -63.61 -1.70 33.92
N VAL A 113 -63.27 -2.99 33.98
CA VAL A 113 -64.26 -4.08 34.02
C VAL A 113 -64.95 -4.16 35.39
N LEU A 114 -64.22 -3.95 36.49
CA LEU A 114 -64.84 -3.90 37.82
C LEU A 114 -65.83 -2.73 37.99
N ALA A 115 -65.56 -1.56 37.38
CA ALA A 115 -66.47 -0.43 37.38
C ALA A 115 -67.75 -0.63 36.54
N LEU A 116 -67.80 -1.71 35.73
CA LEU A 116 -68.95 -2.08 34.91
C LEU A 116 -69.86 -3.11 35.59
N PHE A 117 -69.39 -3.75 36.67
CA PHE A 117 -70.13 -4.73 37.46
C PHE A 117 -70.43 -4.28 38.91
N GLY A 118 -69.90 -3.12 39.33
CA GLY A 118 -70.27 -2.43 40.58
C GLY A 118 -71.03 -1.15 40.27
#